data_AF-A0A0P9G8L9-F1
#
_entry.id   AF-A0A0P9G8L9-F1
#
_cell.length_a   1.000
_cell.length_b   1.000
_cell.length_c   1.000
_cell.angle_alpha   90.00
_cell.angle_beta   90.00
_cell.angle_gamma   90.00
#
_symmetry.space_group_name_H-M   'P 1'
#
loop_
_entity.id
_entity.type
_entity.pdbx_description
1 polymer ?
#
loop_
_entity_poly.entity_id
_entity_poly.type
_entity_poly.pdbx_seq_one_letter_code
_entity_poly.pdbx_strand_id
1 'polypeptide(L)'
;MTYKIFAHRAMPLEVKFLINEIKQSNCSFIRNGVPHSAKRAAEHLTLKYNNGKSYAQNGKSFIKNLATKSAWTGIAYKIKCPNKEAVNSNEWLNSKQIDFKKSTQNR
;
A
#
# COMPACT_ATOMS: atom_id res chain seq x y z
N MET A 1 23.81 28.66 12.14
CA MET A 1 23.00 27.45 12.40
C MET A 1 21.94 27.34 11.31
N THR A 2 22.17 26.51 10.29
CA THR A 2 21.20 26.27 9.23
C THR A 2 20.08 25.39 9.75
N TYR A 3 18.90 25.97 9.92
CA TYR A 3 17.69 25.20 10.20
C TYR A 3 17.40 24.31 8.98
N LYS A 4 17.65 23.01 9.11
CA LYS A 4 17.11 22.02 8.17
C LYS A 4 15.59 22.06 8.32
N ILE A 5 14.94 22.78 7.40
CA ILE A 5 13.49 22.73 7.24
C ILE A 5 13.14 21.25 7.01
N PHE A 6 12.46 20.63 7.97
CA PHE A 6 11.85 19.31 7.77
C PHE A 6 10.71 19.50 6.77
N ALA A 7 11.05 19.50 5.48
CA ALA A 7 10.07 19.43 4.43
C ALA A 7 9.24 18.16 4.67
N HIS A 8 7.97 18.34 5.04
CA HIS A 8 7.00 17.26 5.01
C HIS A 8 6.85 16.83 3.55
N ARG A 9 7.69 15.88 3.11
CA ARG A 9 7.63 15.39 1.73
C ARG A 9 6.23 14.83 1.49
N ALA A 10 5.63 15.26 0.39
CA ALA A 10 4.40 14.69 -0.11
C ALA A 10 4.56 13.17 -0.29
N MET A 11 3.44 12.45 -0.27
CA MET A 11 3.43 11.01 -0.52
C MET A 11 4.10 10.71 -1.88
N PRO A 12 5.10 9.80 -1.95
CA PRO A 12 5.70 9.40 -3.21
C PRO A 12 4.64 8.93 -4.19
N LEU A 13 4.80 9.29 -5.47
CA LEU A 13 3.83 8.95 -6.53
C LEU A 13 3.55 7.45 -6.58
N GLU A 14 4.57 6.62 -6.43
CA GLU A 14 4.45 5.16 -6.40
C GLU A 14 3.59 4.67 -5.22
N VAL A 15 3.74 5.26 -4.03
CA VAL A 15 2.91 4.91 -2.85
C VAL A 15 1.46 5.32 -3.08
N LYS A 16 1.25 6.55 -3.59
CA LYS A 16 -0.08 7.06 -3.92
C LYS A 16 -0.77 6.19 -4.96
N PHE A 17 -0.03 5.75 -5.98
CA PHE A 17 -0.51 4.83 -7.01
C PHE A 17 -0.97 3.50 -6.41
N LEU A 18 -0.14 2.85 -5.58
CA LEU A 18 -0.49 1.57 -4.95
C LEU A 18 -1.74 1.65 -4.06
N ILE A 19 -1.90 2.73 -3.30
CA ILE A 19 -3.11 2.96 -2.50
C ILE A 19 -4.34 3.16 -3.40
N ASN A 20 -4.18 3.88 -4.51
CA ASN A 20 -5.26 4.09 -5.47
C ASN A 20 -5.65 2.80 -6.21
N GLU A 21 -4.70 1.93 -6.55
CA GLU A 21 -4.99 0.61 -7.14
C GLU A 21 -5.89 -0.21 -6.22
N ILE A 22 -5.65 -0.20 -4.91
CA ILE A 22 -6.55 -0.84 -3.94
C ILE A 22 -7.90 -0.13 -3.95
N LYS A 23 -7.93 1.20 -3.84
CA LYS A 23 -9.16 2.00 -3.74
C LYS A 23 -10.10 1.77 -4.92
N GLN A 24 -9.55 1.68 -6.13
CA GLN A 24 -10.29 1.51 -7.38
C GLN A 24 -10.56 0.04 -7.70
N SER A 25 -9.94 -0.89 -6.97
CA SER A 25 -10.26 -2.30 -7.11
C SER A 25 -11.66 -2.60 -6.57
N ASN A 26 -12.33 -3.59 -7.15
CA ASN A 26 -13.54 -4.20 -6.57
C ASN A 26 -13.19 -5.35 -5.61
N CYS A 27 -11.95 -5.38 -5.09
CA CYS A 27 -11.47 -6.48 -4.25
C CYS A 27 -11.77 -6.21 -2.76
N SER A 28 -11.96 -7.28 -2.01
CA SER A 28 -12.02 -7.24 -0.55
C SER A 28 -10.62 -7.36 0.03
N PHE A 29 -10.28 -6.48 0.97
CA PHE A 29 -9.01 -6.51 1.70
C PHE A 29 -9.23 -7.18 3.06
N ILE A 30 -8.65 -8.36 3.23
CA ILE A 30 -8.79 -9.17 4.43
C ILE A 30 -7.66 -8.81 5.39
N ARG A 31 -8.02 -8.17 6.50
CA ARG A 31 -7.09 -7.76 7.56
C ARG A 31 -7.46 -8.51 8.83
N ASN A 32 -6.50 -9.26 9.40
CA ASN A 32 -6.72 -10.08 10.59
C ASN A 32 -7.94 -11.02 10.46
N GLY A 33 -8.13 -11.60 9.26
CA GLY A 33 -9.28 -12.46 8.96
C GLY A 33 -10.58 -11.74 8.62
N VAL A 34 -10.68 -10.42 8.82
CA VAL A 34 -11.90 -9.65 8.56
C VAL A 34 -11.84 -8.99 7.18
N PRO A 35 -12.83 -9.23 6.29
CA PRO A 35 -12.90 -8.55 5.01
C PRO A 35 -13.31 -7.08 5.16
N HIS A 36 -12.63 -6.20 4.44
CA HIS A 36 -12.96 -4.78 4.33
C HIS A 36 -13.10 -4.39 2.86
N SER A 37 -13.92 -3.38 2.58
CA SER A 37 -14.04 -2.83 1.24
C SER A 37 -12.72 -2.18 0.79
N ALA A 38 -12.49 -2.17 -0.54
CA ALA A 38 -11.39 -1.47 -1.19
C ALA A 38 -11.19 -0.03 -0.67
N LYS A 39 -12.27 0.74 -0.55
CA LYS A 39 -12.23 2.11 -0.02
C LYS A 39 -11.70 2.17 1.42
N ARG A 40 -12.22 1.33 2.32
CA ARG A 40 -11.76 1.26 3.72
C ARG A 40 -10.32 0.78 3.83
N ALA A 41 -9.89 -0.12 2.95
CA ALA A 41 -8.52 -0.58 2.88
C ALA A 41 -7.56 0.55 2.47
N ALA A 42 -7.92 1.34 1.46
CA ALA A 42 -7.13 2.49 1.03
C ALA A 42 -7.04 3.56 2.12
N GLU A 43 -8.13 3.87 2.82
CA GLU A 43 -8.14 4.76 3.99
C GLU A 43 -7.21 4.25 5.09
N HIS A 44 -7.29 2.95 5.41
CA HIS A 44 -6.42 2.32 6.41
C HIS A 44 -4.93 2.41 6.03
N LEU A 45 -4.58 2.12 4.78
CA LEU A 45 -3.20 2.17 4.31
C LEU A 45 -2.66 3.61 4.23
N THR A 46 -3.53 4.57 3.92
CA THR A 46 -3.22 6.00 3.97
C THR A 46 -2.89 6.44 5.40
N LEU A 47 -3.70 6.01 6.37
CA LEU A 47 -3.44 6.25 7.79
C LEU A 47 -2.10 5.63 8.22
N LYS A 48 -1.82 4.37 7.85
CA LYS A 48 -0.54 3.72 8.14
C LYS A 48 0.63 4.46 7.51
N TYR A 49 0.52 4.90 6.26
CA TYR A 49 1.54 5.72 5.61
C TYR A 49 1.79 7.01 6.38
N ASN A 50 0.74 7.74 6.76
CA ASN A 50 0.87 9.01 7.47
C ASN A 50 1.60 8.87 8.81
N ASN A 51 1.37 7.76 9.52
CA ASN A 51 2.03 7.48 10.80
C ASN A 51 3.43 6.85 10.64
N GLY A 52 3.76 6.31 9.46
CA GLY A 52 4.97 5.54 9.20
C GLY A 52 5.81 6.07 8.03
N LYS A 53 5.71 7.36 7.69
CA LYS A 53 6.34 7.95 6.49
C LYS A 53 7.84 7.65 6.37
N SER A 54 8.56 7.68 7.50
CA SER A 54 10.00 7.39 7.57
C SER A 54 10.35 5.98 7.07
N TYR A 55 9.45 5.01 7.25
CA TYR A 55 9.62 3.63 6.82
C TYR A 55 9.11 3.37 5.39
N ALA A 56 8.54 4.37 4.71
CA ALA A 56 7.84 4.23 3.44
C ALA A 56 8.27 5.28 2.41
N GLN A 57 9.58 5.50 2.28
CA GLN A 57 10.13 6.52 1.37
C GLN A 57 9.90 6.24 -0.12
N ASN A 58 9.52 5.02 -0.49
CA ASN A 58 9.17 4.59 -1.84
C ASN A 58 8.15 3.44 -1.77
N GLY A 59 7.63 2.99 -2.92
CA GLY A 59 6.63 1.92 -3.00
C GLY A 59 7.13 0.59 -2.45
N LYS A 60 8.41 0.25 -2.65
CA LYS A 60 8.97 -1.03 -2.17
C LYS A 60 8.98 -1.06 -0.63
N SER A 61 9.45 0.00 -0.01
CA SER A 61 9.45 0.14 1.45
C SER A 61 8.04 0.26 2.02
N PHE A 62 7.13 0.95 1.33
CA PHE A 62 5.70 0.99 1.71
C PHE A 62 5.06 -0.40 1.74
N ILE A 63 5.25 -1.19 0.68
CA ILE A 63 4.70 -2.55 0.59
C ILE A 63 5.25 -3.37 1.75
N LYS A 64 6.58 -3.47 1.84
CA LYS A 64 7.28 -4.29 2.84
C LYS A 64 6.87 -3.95 4.27
N ASN A 65 6.88 -2.66 4.62
CA ASN A 65 6.80 -2.23 6.01
C ASN A 65 5.36 -1.94 6.47
N LEU A 66 4.47 -1.51 5.57
CA LEU A 66 3.15 -0.99 5.97
C LEU A 66 1.97 -1.76 5.38
N ALA A 67 2.11 -2.38 4.21
CA ALA A 67 0.98 -2.93 3.47
C ALA A 67 0.90 -4.47 3.41
N THR A 68 1.86 -5.20 3.98
CA THR A 68 1.88 -6.67 3.98
C THR A 68 1.18 -7.32 5.17
N LYS A 69 1.26 -6.71 6.36
CA LYS A 69 0.76 -7.30 7.60
C LYS A 69 0.43 -6.26 8.67
N SER A 70 -0.33 -6.70 9.67
CA SER A 70 -0.59 -5.91 10.87
C SER A 70 0.69 -5.83 11.71
N ALA A 71 1.05 -4.62 12.12
CA ALA A 71 2.17 -4.44 13.04
C ALA A 71 1.84 -4.94 14.45
N TRP A 72 0.55 -4.96 14.80
CA TRP A 72 0.09 -5.29 16.16
C TRP A 72 -0.11 -6.80 16.35
N THR A 73 -0.61 -7.48 15.32
CA THR A 73 -0.93 -8.92 15.39
C THR A 73 0.04 -9.78 14.59
N GLY A 74 0.87 -9.20 13.73
CA GLY A 74 1.77 -9.93 12.84
C GLY A 74 1.09 -10.66 11.67
N ILE A 75 -0.25 -10.71 11.63
CA ILE A 75 -1.02 -11.45 10.62
C ILE A 75 -0.91 -10.78 9.25
N ALA A 76 -0.59 -11.58 8.24
CA ALA A 76 -0.52 -11.15 6.85
C ALA A 76 -1.89 -10.75 6.31
N TYR A 77 -1.93 -9.69 5.52
CA TYR A 77 -3.13 -9.25 4.83
C TYR A 77 -3.33 -10.04 3.55
N LYS A 78 -4.58 -10.24 3.16
CA LYS A 78 -4.95 -10.88 1.89
C LYS A 78 -5.85 -9.98 1.07
N ILE A 79 -5.85 -10.17 -0.25
CA ILE A 79 -6.74 -9.49 -1.18
C ILE A 79 -7.54 -10.56 -1.92
N LYS A 80 -8.86 -10.45 -1.87
CA LYS A 80 -9.80 -11.33 -2.58
C LYS A 80 -10.58 -10.53 -3.60
N CYS A 81 -10.26 -10.70 -4.87
CA CYS A 81 -10.99 -10.07 -5.97
C CYS A 81 -12.20 -10.92 -6.38
N PRO A 82 -13.22 -10.34 -7.04
CA PRO A 82 -14.39 -11.10 -7.50
C PRO A 82 -13.97 -12.29 -8.37
N ASN A 83 -14.55 -13.46 -8.10
CA ASN A 83 -14.29 -14.71 -8.82
C ASN A 83 -12.81 -15.15 -8.84
N LYS A 84 -12.00 -14.70 -7.87
CA LYS A 84 -10.60 -15.10 -7.72
C LYS A 84 -10.32 -15.59 -6.31
N GLU A 85 -9.34 -16.48 -6.21
CA GLU A 85 -8.79 -16.90 -4.92
C GLU A 85 -8.14 -15.74 -4.19
N ALA A 86 -8.13 -15.83 -2.86
CA ALA A 86 -7.49 -14.82 -2.03
C ALA A 86 -5.97 -14.95 -2.12
N VAL A 87 -5.30 -13.87 -2.50
CA VAL A 87 -3.83 -13.81 -2.59
C VAL A 87 -3.25 -12.96 -1.46
N ASN A 88 -1.96 -13.12 -1.16
CA ASN A 88 -1.29 -12.27 -0.18
C ASN A 88 -1.22 -10.81 -0.69
N SER A 89 -1.45 -9.83 0.18
CA SER A 89 -1.37 -8.41 -0.22
C SER A 89 0.02 -8.03 -0.72
N ASN A 90 1.06 -8.67 -0.19
CA ASN A 90 2.44 -8.50 -0.64
C ASN A 90 2.57 -8.83 -2.13
N GLU A 91 2.09 -10.00 -2.55
CA GLU A 91 2.17 -10.46 -3.93
C GLU A 91 1.40 -9.52 -4.87
N TRP A 92 0.15 -9.23 -4.52
CA TRP A 92 -0.71 -8.37 -5.31
C TRP A 92 -0.14 -6.96 -5.47
N LEU A 93 0.41 -6.37 -4.41
CA LEU A 93 0.97 -5.01 -4.49
C LEU A 93 2.30 -4.97 -5.24
N ASN A 94 3.14 -6.01 -5.15
CA ASN A 94 4.36 -6.07 -5.95
C ASN A 94 4.04 -6.18 -7.45
N SER A 95 2.99 -6.92 -7.84
CA SER A 95 2.58 -6.96 -9.24
C SER A 95 2.17 -5.56 -9.74
N LYS A 96 1.38 -4.82 -8.96
CA LYS A 96 1.01 -3.43 -9.28
C LYS A 96 2.20 -2.49 -9.32
N GLN A 97 3.19 -2.70 -8.46
CA GLN A 97 4.42 -1.91 -8.47
C GLN A 97 5.23 -2.14 -9.76
N ILE A 98 5.24 -3.36 -10.29
CA ILE A 98 5.88 -3.68 -11.57
C ILE A 98 5.16 -2.96 -12.71
N ASP A 99 3.81 -2.98 -12.72
CA ASP A 99 3.00 -2.27 -13.72
C ASP A 99 3.28 -0.76 -13.72
N PHE A 100 3.37 -0.16 -12.52
CA PHE A 100 3.74 1.25 -12.37
C PHE A 100 5.09 1.54 -13.01
N LYS A 101 6.13 0.76 -12.69
CA LYS A 101 7.49 0.96 -13.21
C LYS A 101 7.56 0.86 -14.72
N LYS A 102 6.88 -0.13 -15.32
CA LYS A 102 6.79 -0.27 -16.78
C LYS A 102 6.12 0.94 -17.43
N SER A 103 5.03 1.43 -16.84
CA SER A 103 4.32 2.61 -17.35
C SER A 103 5.16 3.90 -17.30
N THR A 104 6.08 4.00 -16.34
CA THR A 104 6.98 5.15 -16.20
C THR A 104 8.25 5.06 -17.03
N GLN A 105 8.66 3.84 -17.45
CA GLN A 105 9.84 3.63 -18.29
C GLN A 105 9.55 3.79 -19.79
N ASN A 106 8.28 3.62 -20.19
CA ASN A 106 7.81 3.79 -21.56
C ASN A 106 7.31 5.22 -21.86
N ARG A 107 7.67 6.21 -21.02
CA ARG A 107 7.41 7.64 -21.19
C ARG A 107 8.72 8.40 -21.16
#